data_AF-A0A8E2JP50-F1
#
_entry.id   AF-A0A8E2JP50-F1
#
_cell.length_a   1.000
_cell.length_b   1.000
_cell.length_c   1.000
_cell.angle_alpha   90.00
_cell.angle_beta   90.00
_cell.angle_gamma   90.00
#
_symmetry.space_group_name_H-M   'P 1'
#
loop_
_entity.id
_entity.type
_entity.pdbx_description
1 polymer ?
#
loop_
_entity_poly.entity_id
_entity_poly.type
_entity_poly.pdbx_seq_one_letter_code
_entity_poly.pdbx_strand_id
1 'polypeptide(L)' 'VSSAGFIGIAPEESQVGDIVFIILGNETPFLVRGGKHGAYRFVGECYIHGIMDGDLAD' A
#
# COMPACT_ATOMS: atom_id res chain seq x y z
N VAL A 1 -10.18 0.87 4.30
CA VAL A 1 -10.52 1.53 3.01
C VAL A 1 -9.56 2.68 2.80
N SER A 2 -8.92 2.79 1.64
CA SER A 2 -8.02 3.89 1.30
C SER A 2 -8.79 5.14 0.85
N SER A 3 -8.12 6.29 0.75
CA SER A 3 -8.73 7.53 0.25
C SER A 3 -9.17 7.46 -1.21
N ALA A 4 -8.59 6.54 -1.99
CA ALA A 4 -8.99 6.27 -3.38
C ALA A 4 -10.13 5.25 -3.50
N GLY A 5 -10.73 4.82 -2.38
CA GLY A 5 -11.88 3.92 -2.36
C GLY A 5 -11.54 2.43 -2.39
N PHE A 6 -10.27 2.05 -2.37
CA PHE A 6 -9.87 0.64 -2.36
C PHE A 6 -10.07 0.00 -0.97
N ILE A 7 -10.46 -1.27 -0.96
CA ILE A 7 -10.66 -2.06 0.25
C ILE A 7 -9.53 -3.08 0.36
N GLY A 8 -9.07 -3.35 1.59
CA GLY A 8 -7.91 -4.20 1.80
C GLY A 8 -7.64 -4.54 3.27
N ILE A 9 -6.62 -5.37 3.47
CA ILE A 9 -6.09 -5.78 4.77
C ILE A 9 -4.69 -5.18 4.91
N ALA A 10 -4.44 -4.56 6.04
CA ALA A 10 -3.18 -3.87 6.32
C ALA A 10 -2.51 -4.45 7.59
N PRO A 11 -1.19 -4.28 7.76
CA PRO A 11 -0.47 -4.66 8.98
C PRO A 11 -1.04 -4.01 10.24
N GLU A 12 -0.77 -4.61 11.40
CA GLU A 12 -1.24 -4.09 12.69
C GLU A 12 -0.71 -2.67 12.97
N GLU A 13 0.51 -2.36 12.55
CA GLU A 13 1.16 -1.05 12.76
C GLU A 13 0.70 0.05 11.79
N SER A 14 -0.29 -0.26 10.94
CA SER A 14 -0.84 0.69 9.97
C SER A 14 -1.56 1.84 10.65
N GLN A 15 -1.45 3.03 10.08
CA GLN A 15 -2.13 4.22 10.60
C GLN A 15 -2.65 5.11 9.47
N VAL A 16 -3.57 6.02 9.83
CA VAL A 16 -4.04 7.06 8.91
C VAL A 16 -2.84 7.90 8.42
N GLY A 17 -2.72 8.03 7.11
CA GLY A 17 -1.61 8.73 6.45
C GLY A 17 -0.52 7.80 5.89
N ASP A 18 -0.59 6.49 6.15
CA ASP A 18 0.20 5.52 5.40
C ASP A 18 -0.24 5.47 3.93
N ILE A 19 0.73 5.30 3.04
CA ILE A 19 0.56 5.37 1.60
C ILE A 19 0.71 3.97 1.02
N VAL A 20 -0.28 3.55 0.24
CA VAL A 20 -0.19 2.32 -0.56
C VAL A 20 0.76 2.58 -1.72
N PHE A 21 1.75 1.69 -1.87
CA PHE A 21 2.79 1.77 -2.88
C PHE A 21 3.03 0.39 -3.49
N ILE A 22 3.13 0.33 -4.82
CA ILE A 22 3.45 -0.89 -5.56
C ILE A 22 4.83 -0.70 -6.19
N ILE A 23 5.74 -1.64 -5.94
CA ILE A 23 7.04 -1.67 -6.61
C ILE A 23 6.79 -2.15 -8.04
N LEU A 24 7.27 -1.41 -9.04
CA LEU A 24 7.18 -1.84 -10.44
C LEU A 24 7.81 -3.22 -10.62
N GLY A 25 7.05 -4.16 -11.19
CA GLY A 25 7.45 -5.55 -11.35
C GLY A 25 7.16 -6.45 -10.14
N ASN A 26 6.47 -5.95 -9.12
CA ASN A 26 5.93 -6.73 -8.01
C ASN A 26 4.40 -6.64 -8.00
N GLU A 27 3.73 -7.76 -7.74
CA GLU A 27 2.27 -7.86 -7.67
C GLU A 27 1.72 -7.53 -6.28
N THR A 28 2.60 -7.44 -5.28
CA THR A 28 2.26 -7.15 -3.88
C THR A 28 2.31 -5.65 -3.58
N PRO A 29 1.22 -5.04 -3.10
CA PRO A 29 1.21 -3.72 -2.51
C PRO A 29 1.88 -3.68 -1.14
N PHE A 30 2.46 -2.53 -0.83
CA PHE A 30 3.09 -2.23 0.44
C PHE A 30 2.56 -0.93 1.01
N LEU A 31 2.67 -0.77 2.33
CA LEU A 31 2.49 0.50 3.00
C LEU A 31 3.83 1.16 3.30
N VAL A 32 3.92 2.45 2.98
CA VAL A 32 5.03 3.32 3.36
C VAL A 32 4.52 4.53 4.13
N ARG A 33 5.36 5.03 5.04
CA ARG A 33 5.06 6.21 5.88
C ARG A 33 6.06 7.31 5.61
N GLY A 34 5.57 8.54 5.42
CA GLY A 34 6.41 9.71 5.24
C GLY A 34 7.38 9.90 6.42
N GLY A 35 8.66 10.07 6.11
CA GLY A 35 9.73 10.39 7.05
C GLY A 35 10.31 11.79 6.82
N LYS A 36 11.51 12.04 7.37
CA LYS A 36 12.22 13.31 7.17
C LYS A 36 12.97 13.32 5.84
N HIS A 37 13.18 14.51 5.28
CA HIS A 37 14.00 14.72 4.08
C HIS A 37 13.58 13.91 2.85
N GLY A 38 12.27 13.69 2.66
CA GLY A 38 11.76 12.91 1.53
C GLY A 38 11.98 11.39 1.64
N ALA A 39 12.51 10.91 2.77
CA ALA A 39 12.59 9.48 3.04
C ALA A 39 11.21 8.91 3.36
N TYR A 40 11.03 7.64 3.05
CA TYR A 40 9.86 6.87 3.45
C TYR A 40 10.32 5.70 4.31
N ARG A 41 9.55 5.42 5.36
CA ARG A 41 9.71 4.22 6.18
C ARG A 41 8.80 3.12 5.63
N PHE A 42 9.35 1.94 5.46
CA PHE A 42 8.58 0.74 5.19
C PHE A 42 7.73 0.36 6.42
N VAL A 43 6.42 0.15 6.21
CA VAL A 43 5.49 -0.30 7.26
C VAL A 43 5.26 -1.81 7.14
N GLY A 44 4.88 -2.29 5.96
CA GLY A 44 4.65 -3.71 5.72
C GLY A 44 3.92 -3.99 4.41
N GLU A 45 3.75 -5.26 4.09
CA GLU A 45 2.91 -5.72 2.98
C GLU A 45 1.43 -5.51 3.29
N CYS A 46 0.62 -5.20 2.28
CA CYS A 46 -0.82 -5.11 2.43
C CYS A 46 -1.55 -5.78 1.28
N TYR A 47 -2.72 -6.36 1.58
CA TYR A 47 -3.63 -6.85 0.56
C TYR A 47 -4.57 -5.73 0.16
N ILE A 48 -4.69 -5.48 -1.14
CA ILE A 48 -5.72 -4.58 -1.68
C ILE A 48 -6.54 -5.37 -2.69
N HIS A 49 -7.84 -5.46 -2.41
CA HIS A 49 -8.79 -6.19 -3.24
C HIS A 49 -8.86 -5.59 -4.65
N GLY A 50 -8.83 -6.44 -5.67
CA GLY A 50 -8.79 -6.05 -7.08
C GLY A 50 -7.41 -5.55 -7.59
N ILE A 51 -6.43 -5.38 -6.70
CA ILE A 51 -5.04 -5.04 -7.10
C ILE A 51 -4.20 -6.31 -7.19
N MET A 52 -4.19 -7.08 -6.10
CA MET A 52 -3.42 -8.31 -5.99
C MET A 52 -4.01 -9.48 -6.79
N ASP A 53 -5.27 -9.38 -7.23
CA ASP A 53 -5.91 -10.40 -8.05
C ASP A 53 -5.63 -10.21 -9.56
N GLY A 54 -4.80 -9.22 -9.93
CA GLY A 54 -4.39 -8.93 -11.30
C GLY A 54 -5.35 -8.04 -12.10
N ASP A 55 -6.49 -7.64 -11.52
CA ASP A 55 -7.56 -6.89 -12.21
C ASP A 55 -7.25 -5.38 -12.43
N LEU A 56 -6.13 -4.87 -11.92
CA LEU A 56 -5.74 -3.46 -12.10
C LEU A 56 -4.79 -3.20 -13.28
N ALA A 57 -4.36 -4.23 -13.99
CA ALA A 57 -3.47 -4.10 -15.14
C ALA A 57 -4.24 -4.20 -16.47
N ASP A 58 -5.05 -3.18 -16.77
CA ASP A 58 -5.45 -2.81 -18.13
C ASP A 58 -5.24 -1.30 -18.35
#